data_AF-A0A8S3IY49-F1
#
_entry.id   AF-A0A8S3IY49-F1
#
_cell.length_a   1.000
_cell.length_b   1.000
_cell.length_c   1.000
_cell.angle_alpha   90.00
_cell.angle_beta   90.00
_cell.angle_gamma   90.00
#
_symmetry.space_group_name_H-M   'P 1'
#
loop_
_entity.id
_entity.type
_entity.pdbx_description
1 polymer ?
#
loop_
_entity_poly.entity_id
_entity_poly.type
_entity_poly.pdbx_seq_one_letter_code
_entity_poly.pdbx_strand_id
1 'polypeptide(L)'
;DWRLSEYFSTACLADITELKCGRLDDDSDTLPHNQGAVIACLSKKHDGLSKLCLKHIFRLHEMQSNDYHLDRALYYACRDDRERLCSQVSSGNGQVYRCLYDQKFNTMMSAD
;
A
#
# COMPACT_ATOMS: atom_id res chain seq x y z
N ASP A 1 -6.43 7.89 -7.79
CA ASP A 1 -5.12 7.74 -8.45
C ASP A 1 -4.10 7.46 -7.35
N TRP A 2 -3.64 6.22 -7.21
CA TRP A 2 -2.72 5.78 -6.14
C TRP A 2 -1.25 5.88 -6.54
N ARG A 3 -0.94 6.47 -7.70
CA ARG A 3 0.43 6.78 -8.10
C ARG A 3 1.01 7.75 -7.08
N LEU A 4 2.19 7.44 -6.53
CA LEU A 4 2.96 8.37 -5.68
C LEU A 4 2.83 9.77 -6.28
N SER A 5 2.20 10.67 -5.53
CA SER A 5 2.11 12.04 -5.98
C SER A 5 3.52 12.57 -6.17
N GLU A 6 3.71 13.49 -7.10
CA GLU A 6 4.97 14.20 -7.31
C GLU A 6 5.60 14.67 -5.98
N TYR A 7 4.73 15.01 -5.01
CA TYR A 7 5.10 15.38 -3.64
C TYR A 7 5.72 14.26 -2.81
N PHE A 8 5.30 13.00 -2.94
CA PHE A 8 5.96 11.89 -2.23
C PHE A 8 7.35 11.63 -2.81
N SER A 9 7.46 11.55 -4.14
CA SER A 9 8.72 11.25 -4.80
C SER A 9 9.78 12.30 -4.47
N THR A 10 9.40 13.58 -4.46
CA THR A 10 10.29 14.67 -4.05
C THR A 10 10.65 14.62 -2.57
N ALA A 11 9.69 14.34 -1.68
CA ALA A 11 9.92 14.25 -0.23
C ALA A 11 10.84 13.08 0.18
N CYS A 12 10.81 11.97 -0.56
CA CYS A 12 11.52 10.73 -0.21
C CYS A 12 12.73 10.42 -1.09
N LEU A 13 13.07 11.24 -2.08
CA LEU A 13 14.13 10.91 -3.06
C LEU A 13 15.50 10.64 -2.42
N ALA A 14 15.89 11.50 -1.48
CA ALA A 14 17.17 11.36 -0.76
C ALA A 14 17.18 10.05 0.04
N ASP A 15 16.13 9.82 0.83
CA ASP A 15 15.98 8.61 1.65
C ASP A 15 15.95 7.32 0.81
N ILE A 16 15.28 7.33 -0.36
CA ILE A 16 15.26 6.20 -1.30
C ILE A 16 16.68 5.84 -1.75
N THR A 17 17.49 6.85 -2.03
CA THR A 17 18.85 6.68 -2.53
C THR A 17 19.79 6.21 -1.41
N GLU A 18 19.79 6.92 -0.28
CA GLU A 18 20.66 6.64 0.87
C GLU A 18 20.37 5.28 1.48
N LEU A 19 19.08 4.93 1.63
CA LEU A 19 18.65 3.66 2.20
C LEU A 19 18.58 2.54 1.16
N LYS A 20 18.95 2.79 -0.11
CA LYS A 20 18.91 1.80 -1.19
C LYS A 20 17.55 1.10 -1.30
N CYS A 21 16.48 1.90 -1.21
CA CYS A 21 15.11 1.43 -1.42
C CYS A 21 14.66 1.58 -2.89
N GLY A 22 15.58 2.01 -3.78
CA GLY A 22 15.45 2.01 -5.24
C GLY A 22 16.38 0.99 -5.91
N ARG A 23 16.08 0.63 -7.17
CA ARG A 23 16.48 -0.59 -7.91
C ARG A 23 17.84 -1.23 -7.52
N LEU A 24 17.77 -2.50 -7.09
CA LEU A 24 18.81 -3.51 -7.27
C LEU A 24 18.25 -4.49 -8.32
N ASP A 25 18.69 -4.37 -9.56
CA ASP A 25 18.58 -5.33 -10.67
C ASP A 25 17.21 -6.03 -10.90
N ASP A 26 16.38 -5.49 -11.81
CA ASP A 26 15.53 -6.37 -12.64
C ASP A 26 15.14 -5.72 -13.98
N ASP A 27 15.50 -6.41 -15.04
CA ASP A 27 15.47 -6.07 -16.45
C ASP A 27 14.09 -6.40 -17.06
N SER A 28 13.06 -5.75 -16.55
CA SER A 28 11.68 -5.93 -17.01
C SER A 28 11.04 -4.57 -17.28
N ASP A 29 11.06 -4.21 -18.54
CA ASP A 29 10.43 -3.03 -19.15
C ASP A 29 8.89 -3.17 -19.25
N THR A 30 8.25 -3.95 -18.37
CA THR A 30 6.85 -4.37 -18.54
C THR A 30 5.94 -4.24 -17.32
N LEU A 31 6.39 -3.68 -16.18
CA LEU A 31 5.51 -3.51 -15.01
C LEU A 31 5.37 -2.04 -14.56
N PRO A 32 4.13 -1.50 -14.50
CA PRO A 32 3.86 -0.16 -14.01
C PRO A 32 4.13 -0.10 -12.50
N HIS A 33 5.33 0.38 -12.20
CA HIS A 33 5.83 0.95 -10.96
C HIS A 33 6.04 0.00 -9.76
N ASN A 34 7.31 -0.21 -9.45
CA ASN A 34 7.90 -0.73 -8.19
C ASN A 34 7.54 0.09 -6.91
N GLN A 35 6.52 0.95 -6.94
CA GLN A 35 6.16 1.87 -5.85
C GLN A 35 5.91 1.14 -4.54
N GLY A 36 5.11 0.08 -4.57
CA GLY A 36 4.82 -0.72 -3.37
C GLY A 36 6.10 -1.29 -2.74
N ALA A 37 7.07 -1.71 -3.55
CA ALA A 37 8.35 -2.22 -3.05
C ALA A 37 9.21 -1.12 -2.41
N VAL A 38 9.25 0.08 -3.03
CA VAL A 38 9.95 1.24 -2.46
C VAL A 38 9.34 1.64 -1.12
N ILE A 39 8.01 1.78 -1.06
CA ILE A 39 7.27 2.13 0.16
C ILE A 39 7.48 1.07 1.25
N ALA A 40 7.42 -0.21 0.89
CA ALA A 40 7.66 -1.31 1.83
C ALA A 40 9.09 -1.30 2.37
N CYS A 41 10.09 -1.02 1.52
CA CYS A 41 11.47 -0.87 1.93
C CYS A 41 11.67 0.31 2.88
N LEU A 42 11.16 1.50 2.52
CA LEU A 42 11.26 2.70 3.35
C LEU A 42 10.55 2.49 4.70
N SER A 43 9.37 1.87 4.69
CA SER A 43 8.61 1.56 5.92
C SER A 43 9.39 0.62 6.85
N LYS A 44 10.12 -0.35 6.32
CA LYS A 44 11.00 -1.23 7.13
C LYS A 44 12.19 -0.48 7.72
N LYS A 45 12.63 0.60 7.09
CA LYS A 45 13.78 1.43 7.50
C LYS A 45 13.36 2.76 8.12
N HIS A 46 12.17 2.81 8.74
CA HIS A 46 11.55 4.03 9.23
C HIS A 46 12.44 4.87 10.17
N ASP A 47 13.28 4.23 10.99
CA ASP A 47 14.23 4.91 11.90
C ASP A 47 15.31 5.72 11.15
N GLY A 48 15.63 5.33 9.92
CA GLY A 48 16.62 5.99 9.07
C GLY A 48 16.03 7.03 8.13
N LEU A 49 14.72 7.26 8.17
CA LEU A 49 14.06 8.23 7.27
C LEU A 49 14.19 9.65 7.79
N SER A 50 14.35 10.59 6.87
CA SER A 50 14.11 12.00 7.14
C SER A 50 12.69 12.21 7.70
N LYS A 51 12.53 13.20 8.59
CA LYS A 51 11.21 13.56 9.14
C LYS A 51 10.19 13.89 8.03
N LEU A 52 10.67 14.44 6.92
CA LEU A 52 9.84 14.79 5.78
C LEU A 52 9.31 13.51 5.10
N CYS A 53 10.19 12.59 4.70
CA CYS A 53 9.75 11.34 4.06
C CYS A 53 8.90 10.49 5.00
N LEU A 54 9.28 10.39 6.28
CA LEU A 54 8.52 9.66 7.30
C LEU A 54 7.07 10.17 7.41
N LYS A 55 6.88 11.50 7.42
CA LYS A 55 5.53 12.12 7.41
C LYS A 55 4.72 11.71 6.19
N HIS A 56 5.34 11.67 5.01
CA HIS A 56 4.68 11.27 3.77
C HIS A 56 4.35 9.77 3.74
N ILE A 57 5.23 8.91 4.27
CA ILE A 57 4.97 7.48 4.48
C ILE A 57 3.76 7.29 5.41
N PHE A 58 3.70 7.99 6.54
CA PHE A 58 2.55 7.90 7.45
C PHE A 58 1.25 8.36 6.81
N ARG A 59 1.27 9.48 6.09
CA ARG A 59 0.09 9.96 5.34
C ARG A 59 -0.38 8.94 4.31
N LEU A 60 0.55 8.27 3.65
CA LEU A 60 0.23 7.21 2.71
C LEU A 60 -0.42 6.01 3.41
N HIS A 61 0.13 5.56 4.55
CA HIS A 61 -0.46 4.49 5.36
C HIS A 61 -1.84 4.84 5.90
N GLU A 62 -2.04 6.08 6.34
CA GLU A 62 -3.35 6.58 6.77
C GLU A 62 -4.38 6.46 5.64
N MET A 63 -4.05 6.94 4.44
CA MET A 63 -4.94 6.83 3.28
C MET A 63 -5.26 5.38 2.91
N GLN A 64 -4.25 4.50 2.89
CA GLN A 64 -4.42 3.07 2.62
C GLN A 64 -5.29 2.36 3.67
N SER A 65 -5.09 2.70 4.95
CA SER A 65 -5.89 2.14 6.05
C SER A 65 -7.34 2.62 6.01
N ASN A 66 -7.58 3.82 5.49
CA ASN A 66 -8.91 4.40 5.39
C ASN A 66 -9.72 3.81 4.23
N ASP A 67 -9.10 3.62 3.07
CA ASP A 67 -9.76 3.09 1.87
C ASP A 67 -8.94 1.97 1.23
N TYR A 68 -9.50 0.77 1.25
CA TYR A 68 -8.84 -0.45 0.74
C TYR A 68 -8.49 -0.35 -0.75
N HIS A 69 -9.18 0.49 -1.53
CA HIS A 69 -8.83 0.73 -2.95
C HIS A 69 -7.46 1.40 -3.11
N LEU A 70 -6.97 2.07 -2.07
CA LEU A 70 -5.69 2.76 -2.06
C LEU A 70 -4.54 1.82 -1.66
N ASP A 71 -4.84 0.72 -0.96
CA ASP A 71 -3.89 -0.36 -0.70
C ASP A 71 -3.90 -1.35 -1.88
N ARG A 72 -2.95 -1.18 -2.79
CA ARG A 72 -2.87 -2.01 -4.00
C ARG A 72 -2.75 -3.49 -3.69
N ALA A 73 -1.95 -3.87 -2.70
CA ALA A 73 -1.72 -5.27 -2.37
C ALA A 73 -3.00 -5.91 -1.83
N LEU A 74 -3.65 -5.25 -0.87
CA LEU A 74 -4.92 -5.70 -0.31
C LEU A 74 -6.04 -5.71 -1.36
N TYR A 75 -6.10 -4.68 -2.22
CA TYR A 75 -7.11 -4.60 -3.27
C TYR A 75 -7.03 -5.80 -4.21
N TYR A 76 -5.84 -6.14 -4.71
CA TYR A 76 -5.70 -7.28 -5.62
C TYR A 76 -5.92 -8.62 -4.92
N ALA A 77 -5.53 -8.75 -3.65
CA ALA A 77 -5.74 -9.97 -2.89
C ALA A 77 -7.23 -10.19 -2.53
N CYS A 78 -7.98 -9.13 -2.22
CA CYS A 78 -9.28 -9.27 -1.56
C CYS A 78 -10.45 -8.62 -2.33
N ARG A 79 -10.27 -8.11 -3.54
CA ARG A 79 -11.36 -7.45 -4.31
C ARG A 79 -12.57 -8.36 -4.53
N ASP A 80 -12.34 -9.63 -4.84
CA ASP A 80 -13.43 -10.56 -5.15
C ASP A 80 -14.12 -11.03 -3.85
N ASP A 81 -13.37 -11.16 -2.75
CA ASP A 81 -13.93 -11.40 -1.42
C ASP A 81 -14.71 -10.21 -0.89
N ARG A 82 -14.27 -8.99 -1.18
CA ARG A 82 -15.02 -7.76 -0.88
C ARG A 82 -16.39 -7.81 -1.53
N GLU A 83 -16.49 -8.21 -2.79
CA GLU A 83 -17.79 -8.33 -3.47
C GLU A 83 -18.66 -9.46 -2.87
N ARG A 84 -18.05 -10.60 -2.54
CA ARG A 84 -18.78 -11.78 -2.06
C ARG A 84 -19.25 -11.65 -0.62
N LEU A 85 -18.42 -11.06 0.24
CA LEU A 85 -18.59 -11.07 1.70
C LEU A 85 -18.94 -9.70 2.29
N CYS A 86 -18.55 -8.62 1.60
CA CYS A 86 -18.60 -7.25 2.12
C CYS A 86 -19.24 -6.26 1.13
N SER A 87 -20.07 -6.72 0.18
CA SER A 87 -20.64 -5.86 -0.88
C SER A 87 -21.43 -4.67 -0.37
N GLN A 88 -22.11 -4.83 0.77
CA GLN A 88 -22.92 -3.79 1.41
C GLN A 88 -22.08 -2.80 2.24
N VAL A 89 -20.78 -3.06 2.40
CA VAL A 89 -19.89 -2.20 3.19
C VAL A 89 -19.38 -1.06 2.32
N SER A 90 -19.60 0.16 2.79
CA SER A 90 -19.09 1.36 2.14
C SER A 90 -17.58 1.47 2.31
N SER A 91 -16.91 2.06 1.32
CA SER A 91 -15.48 2.36 1.41
C SER A 91 -15.23 3.60 2.26
N GLY A 92 -14.02 3.73 2.81
CA GLY A 92 -13.68 4.77 3.77
C GLY A 92 -13.78 4.30 5.22
N ASN A 93 -13.12 5.06 6.11
CA ASN A 93 -13.02 4.79 7.55
C ASN A 93 -12.57 3.37 7.90
N GLY A 94 -11.84 2.69 7.01
CA GLY A 94 -11.37 1.32 7.19
C GLY A 94 -12.48 0.26 7.27
N GLN A 95 -13.71 0.57 6.88
CA GLN A 95 -14.86 -0.33 7.06
C GLN A 95 -14.72 -1.63 6.25
N VAL A 96 -14.26 -1.53 5.00
CA VAL A 96 -14.03 -2.70 4.15
C VAL A 96 -12.91 -3.58 4.72
N TYR A 97 -11.81 -2.98 5.17
CA TYR A 97 -10.74 -3.70 5.85
C TYR A 97 -11.26 -4.46 7.07
N ARG A 98 -12.07 -3.79 7.91
CA ARG A 98 -12.66 -4.41 9.09
C ARG A 98 -13.56 -5.59 8.73
N CYS A 99 -14.41 -5.43 7.71
CA CYS A 99 -15.28 -6.51 7.24
C CYS A 99 -14.48 -7.72 6.75
N LEU A 100 -13.50 -7.50 5.86
CA LEU A 100 -12.62 -8.57 5.36
C LEU A 100 -11.88 -9.29 6.50
N TYR A 101 -11.38 -8.53 7.48
CA TYR A 101 -10.72 -9.08 8.65
C TYR A 101 -11.63 -9.96 9.50
N ASP A 102 -12.88 -9.52 9.73
CA ASP A 102 -13.87 -10.30 10.49
C ASP A 102 -14.31 -11.56 9.73
N GLN A 103 -14.18 -11.57 8.40
CA GLN A 103 -14.50 -12.71 7.53
C GLN A 103 -13.30 -13.62 7.22
N LYS A 104 -12.10 -13.37 7.76
CA LYS A 104 -10.85 -14.09 7.39
C LYS A 104 -10.86 -15.62 7.59
N PHE A 105 -11.82 -16.14 8.35
CA PHE A 105 -12.00 -17.59 8.56
C PHE A 105 -13.29 -18.12 7.91
N ASN A 106 -13.99 -17.30 7.13
CA ASN A 106 -15.16 -17.71 6.39
C ASN A 106 -14.75 -18.69 5.28
N THR A 107 -15.51 -19.76 5.11
CA THR A 107 -15.26 -20.78 4.07
C THR A 107 -15.38 -20.23 2.65
N MET A 108 -16.03 -19.08 2.47
CA MET A 108 -16.17 -18.38 1.21
C MET A 108 -15.06 -17.34 0.96
N MET A 109 -14.10 -17.16 1.87
CA MET A 109 -12.90 -16.34 1.63
C MET A 109 -11.95 -17.06 0.67
N SER A 110 -11.30 -16.35 -0.26
CA SER A 110 -10.25 -16.94 -1.09
C SER A 110 -9.02 -17.34 -0.25
N ALA A 111 -8.20 -18.24 -0.78
CA ALA A 111 -7.01 -18.75 -0.10
C ALA A 111 -5.71 -18.08 -0.59
N ASP A 112 -5.82 -16.91 -1.21
CA ASP A 112 -4.71 -16.20 -1.87
C ASP A 112 -3.55 -15.84 -0.92
#